data_AF-A0A948WSK9-F1
#
_entry.id   AF-A0A948WSK9-F1
#
_cell.length_a   1.000
_cell.length_b   1.000
_cell.length_c   1.000
_cell.angle_alpha   90.00
_cell.angle_beta   90.00
_cell.angle_gamma   90.00
#
_symmetry.space_group_name_H-M   'P 1'
#
loop_
_entity.id
_entity.type
_entity.pdbx_description
1 polymer ?
#
loop_
_entity_poly.entity_id
_entity_poly.type
_entity_poly.pdbx_seq_one_letter_code
_entity_poly.pdbx_strand_id
1 'polypeptide(L)'
;MIEPRNIVFEPDAVSALFEILNIMTDQLMEGNTVSRWDAEAVVGLQMRLSGLREGEPVEIGLDDAALLLDGMAFTEVMSVDFPFFEMVQWTSDFVTAELRSHWSEDLWLAYVGR
;
A
#
# COMPACT_ATOMS: atom_id res chain seq x y z
N MET A 1 9.66 17.58 -6.47
CA MET A 1 9.38 16.71 -5.31
C MET A 1 7.91 16.90 -4.99
N ILE A 2 7.11 15.83 -4.98
CA ILE A 2 5.69 15.94 -4.58
C ILE A 2 5.69 15.81 -3.06
N GLU A 3 5.08 16.78 -2.38
CA GLU A 3 5.06 16.80 -0.92
C GLU A 3 4.23 15.63 -0.37
N PRO A 4 4.68 14.99 0.72
CA PRO A 4 3.90 13.97 1.41
C PRO A 4 2.66 14.58 2.05
N ARG A 5 1.67 13.74 2.36
CA ARG A 5 0.40 14.14 2.97
C ARG A 5 0.22 13.47 4.31
N ASN A 6 -0.32 14.21 5.28
CA ASN A 6 -0.79 13.66 6.53
C ASN A 6 -2.21 13.13 6.34
N ILE A 7 -2.37 11.82 6.44
CA ILE A 7 -3.64 11.11 6.18
C ILE A 7 -4.10 10.46 7.49
N VAL A 8 -5.36 10.66 7.84
CA VAL A 8 -6.02 9.89 8.90
C VAL A 8 -6.81 8.79 8.22
N PHE A 9 -6.39 7.54 8.45
CA PHE A 9 -7.05 6.36 7.92
C PHE A 9 -8.11 5.85 8.89
N GLU A 10 -9.17 5.25 8.36
CA GLU A 10 -10.10 4.45 9.16
C GLU A 10 -9.38 3.19 9.71
N PRO A 11 -9.76 2.65 10.88
CA PRO A 11 -9.09 1.49 11.49
C PRO A 11 -9.04 0.25 10.58
N ASP A 12 -10.10 0.01 9.81
CA ASP A 12 -10.17 -1.10 8.86
C ASP A 12 -9.21 -0.89 7.69
N ALA A 13 -9.02 0.36 7.24
CA ALA A 13 -8.06 0.69 6.20
C ALA A 13 -6.62 0.43 6.69
N VAL A 14 -6.29 0.87 7.92
CA VAL A 14 -4.97 0.59 8.53
C VAL A 14 -4.72 -0.92 8.60
N SER A 15 -5.73 -1.69 9.01
CA SER A 15 -5.64 -3.16 9.10
C SER A 15 -5.40 -3.80 7.74
N ALA A 16 -6.12 -3.37 6.71
CA ALA A 16 -5.94 -3.85 5.34
C ALA A 16 -4.56 -3.50 4.77
N LEU A 17 -4.10 -2.25 4.96
CA LEU A 17 -2.77 -1.80 4.55
C LEU A 17 -1.66 -2.58 5.25
N PHE A 18 -1.85 -2.89 6.53
CA PHE A 18 -0.88 -3.68 7.29
C PHE A 18 -0.79 -5.12 6.77
N GLU A 19 -1.93 -5.71 6.40
CA GLU A 19 -1.96 -7.06 5.81
C GLU A 19 -1.27 -7.10 4.45
N ILE A 20 -1.48 -6.09 3.60
CA ILE A 20 -0.75 -5.96 2.33
C ILE A 20 0.76 -5.92 2.58
N LEU A 21 1.22 -5.13 3.55
CA LEU A 21 2.64 -5.04 3.88
C LEU A 21 3.21 -6.34 4.48
N ASN A 22 2.41 -7.11 5.22
CA ASN A 22 2.82 -8.44 5.68
C ASN A 22 3.05 -9.38 4.50
N ILE A 23 2.11 -9.44 3.55
CA ILE A 23 2.23 -10.27 2.33
C ILE A 23 3.47 -9.86 1.53
N MET A 24 3.69 -8.55 1.37
CA MET A 24 4.89 -8.05 0.70
C MET A 24 6.16 -8.46 1.43
N THR A 25 6.19 -8.36 2.75
CA THR A 25 7.34 -8.75 3.58
C THR A 25 7.63 -10.25 3.47
N ASP A 26 6.61 -11.10 3.50
CA ASP A 26 6.76 -12.54 3.31
C ASP A 26 7.39 -12.84 1.94
N GLN A 27 6.91 -12.18 0.88
CA GLN A 27 7.48 -12.30 -0.47
C GLN A 27 8.93 -11.81 -0.57
N LEU A 28 9.31 -10.75 0.16
CA LEU A 28 10.71 -10.31 0.25
C LEU A 28 11.61 -11.38 0.88
N MET A 29 11.09 -12.14 1.85
CA MET A 29 11.83 -13.19 2.56
C MET A 29 11.94 -14.50 1.78
N GLU A 30 11.08 -14.73 0.78
CA GLU A 30 11.11 -15.94 -0.07
C GLU A 30 12.38 -16.05 -0.95
N GLY A 31 13.25 -15.04 -0.98
CA GLY A 31 14.63 -15.16 -1.46
C GLY A 31 14.80 -15.14 -2.98
N ASN A 32 13.84 -14.57 -3.72
CA ASN A 32 14.00 -14.31 -5.16
C ASN A 32 15.19 -13.37 -5.43
N THR A 33 15.99 -13.67 -6.45
CA THR A 33 17.23 -12.94 -6.78
C THR A 33 17.01 -11.49 -7.22
N VAL A 34 15.77 -11.12 -7.56
CA VAL A 34 15.35 -9.74 -7.83
C VAL A 34 14.11 -9.47 -6.99
N SER A 35 14.25 -8.56 -6.04
CA SER A 35 13.12 -8.10 -5.24
C SER A 35 12.20 -7.21 -6.07
N ARG A 36 10.88 -7.44 -5.98
CA ARG A 36 9.87 -6.57 -6.62
C ARG A 36 9.81 -5.19 -5.98
N TRP A 37 10.05 -5.12 -4.67
CA TRP A 37 9.96 -3.91 -3.87
C TRP A 37 11.28 -3.59 -3.18
N ASP A 38 11.48 -2.32 -2.86
CA ASP A 38 12.53 -1.93 -1.94
C ASP A 38 12.17 -2.36 -0.51
N ALA A 39 12.99 -3.23 0.08
CA ALA A 39 12.76 -3.75 1.42
C ALA A 39 12.79 -2.65 2.49
N GLU A 40 13.64 -1.62 2.32
CA GLU A 40 13.70 -0.51 3.26
C GLU A 40 12.41 0.31 3.23
N ALA A 41 11.85 0.53 2.03
CA ALA A 41 10.58 1.23 1.86
C ALA A 41 9.40 0.45 2.49
N VAL A 42 9.32 -0.86 2.25
CA VAL A 42 8.27 -1.72 2.82
C VAL A 42 8.33 -1.73 4.35
N VAL A 43 9.50 -2.02 4.92
CA VAL A 43 9.68 -2.06 6.38
C VAL A 43 9.46 -0.69 7.00
N GLY A 44 9.97 0.38 6.39
CA GLY A 44 9.81 1.75 6.88
C GLY A 44 8.35 2.19 6.92
N LEU A 45 7.55 1.84 5.91
CA LEU A 45 6.12 2.11 5.90
C LEU A 45 5.36 1.24 6.92
N GLN A 46 5.70 -0.04 7.04
CA GLN A 46 5.09 -0.93 8.03
C GLN A 46 5.34 -0.45 9.47
N MET A 47 6.56 0.01 9.78
CA MET A 47 6.87 0.58 11.08
C MET A 47 6.03 1.84 11.38
N ARG A 48 5.85 2.73 10.39
CA ARG A 48 4.99 3.92 10.53
C ARG A 48 3.55 3.55 10.84
N LEU A 49 2.99 2.56 10.13
CA LEU A 49 1.61 2.12 10.36
C LEU A 49 1.45 1.34 11.68
N SER A 50 2.44 0.55 12.09
CA SER A 50 2.36 -0.27 13.32
C SER A 50 2.19 0.54 14.61
N GLY A 51 2.71 1.77 14.63
CA GLY A 51 2.63 2.67 15.78
C GLY A 51 1.41 3.60 15.76
N LEU A 52 0.60 3.56 14.69
CA LEU A 52 -0.48 4.50 14.48
C LEU A 52 -1.65 4.23 15.44
N ARG A 53 -2.08 5.25 16.18
CA ARG A 53 -3.27 5.16 17.03
C ARG A 53 -4.50 5.63 16.26
N GLU A 54 -5.68 5.15 16.68
CA GLU A 54 -6.94 5.56 16.07
C GLU A 54 -7.10 7.10 16.05
N GLY A 55 -7.39 7.66 14.88
CA GLY A 55 -7.53 9.09 14.66
C GLY A 55 -6.22 9.88 14.55
N GLU A 56 -5.06 9.25 14.70
CA GLU A 56 -3.78 9.91 14.46
C GLU A 56 -3.46 9.96 12.96
N PRO A 57 -2.90 11.08 12.47
CA PRO A 57 -2.45 11.16 11.08
C PRO A 57 -1.11 10.43 10.91
N VAL A 58 -0.93 9.82 9.75
CA VAL A 58 0.36 9.28 9.28
C VAL A 58 0.81 10.04 8.04
N GLU A 59 2.11 10.34 7.97
CA GLU A 59 2.71 10.94 6.78
C GLU A 59 2.90 9.86 5.71
N ILE A 60 2.26 10.06 4.55
CA ILE A 60 2.31 9.17 3.39
C ILE A 60 2.79 9.97 2.18
N GLY A 61 3.88 9.52 1.57
CA GLY A 61 4.37 10.02 0.29
C GLY A 61 3.66 9.36 -0.90
N LEU A 62 3.85 9.93 -2.09
CA LEU A 62 3.32 9.32 -3.31
C LEU A 62 4.02 7.99 -3.64
N ASP A 63 5.31 7.87 -3.28
CA ASP A 63 6.05 6.61 -3.35
C ASP A 63 5.43 5.54 -2.44
N ASP A 64 5.04 5.90 -1.21
CA ASP A 64 4.36 5.00 -0.27
C ASP A 64 3.00 4.54 -0.83
N ALA A 65 2.21 5.49 -1.35
CA ALA A 65 0.92 5.18 -1.95
C ALA A 65 1.08 4.27 -3.18
N ALA A 66 2.05 4.54 -4.06
CA ALA A 66 2.35 3.69 -5.20
C ALA A 66 2.82 2.29 -4.77
N LEU A 67 3.65 2.20 -3.73
CA LEU A 67 4.10 0.93 -3.16
C LEU A 67 2.94 0.09 -2.63
N LEU A 68 2.02 0.69 -1.88
CA LEU A 68 0.81 0.03 -1.36
C LEU A 68 -0.12 -0.43 -2.48
N LEU A 69 -0.34 0.41 -3.51
CA LEU A 69 -1.16 0.05 -4.67
C LEU A 69 -0.55 -1.10 -5.47
N ASP A 70 0.78 -1.14 -5.62
CA ASP A 70 1.46 -2.25 -6.29
C ASP A 70 1.41 -3.56 -5.47
N GLY A 71 1.56 -3.47 -4.14
CA GLY A 71 1.35 -4.58 -3.21
C GLY A 71 -0.07 -5.12 -3.23
N MET A 72 -1.06 -4.23 -3.35
CA MET A 72 -2.46 -4.60 -3.48
C MET A 72 -2.74 -5.33 -4.81
N ALA A 73 -2.25 -4.78 -5.92
CA ALA A 73 -2.37 -5.42 -7.23
C ALA A 73 -1.70 -6.82 -7.26
N PHE A 74 -0.55 -6.95 -6.62
CA PHE A 74 0.10 -8.26 -6.44
C PHE A 74 -0.78 -9.23 -5.65
N THR A 75 -1.28 -8.80 -4.49
CA THR A 75 -2.13 -9.63 -3.63
C THR A 75 -3.40 -10.08 -4.36
N GLU A 76 -4.02 -9.20 -5.15
CA GLU A 76 -5.16 -9.54 -5.99
C GLU A 76 -4.80 -10.64 -6.99
N VAL A 77 -3.73 -10.48 -7.77
CA VAL A 77 -3.27 -11.48 -8.75
C VAL A 77 -2.97 -12.82 -8.09
N MET A 78 -2.27 -12.80 -6.95
CA MET A 78 -1.93 -14.02 -6.21
C MET A 78 -3.14 -14.72 -5.60
N SER A 79 -4.24 -13.99 -5.37
CA SER A 79 -5.46 -14.52 -4.75
C SER A 79 -6.49 -15.09 -5.74
N VAL A 80 -6.28 -14.96 -7.07
CA VAL A 80 -7.25 -15.34 -8.11
C VAL A 80 -7.80 -16.76 -7.97
N ASP A 81 -6.96 -17.73 -7.61
CA ASP A 81 -7.36 -19.13 -7.51
C ASP A 81 -7.86 -19.53 -6.10
N PHE A 82 -7.99 -18.57 -5.19
CA PHE A 82 -8.37 -18.81 -3.80
C PHE A 82 -9.84 -18.45 -3.53
N PRO A 83 -10.51 -19.14 -2.58
CA PRO A 83 -11.93 -18.94 -2.30
C PRO A 83 -12.29 -17.57 -1.70
N PHE A 84 -11.29 -16.78 -1.32
CA PHE A 84 -11.45 -15.43 -0.77
C PHE A 84 -11.14 -14.32 -1.78
N PHE A 85 -10.94 -14.64 -3.06
CA PHE A 85 -10.63 -13.65 -4.11
C PHE A 85 -11.59 -12.47 -4.16
N GLU A 86 -12.91 -12.71 -4.08
CA GLU A 86 -13.91 -11.63 -4.12
C GLU A 86 -13.76 -10.63 -2.97
N MET A 87 -13.35 -11.10 -1.78
CA MET A 87 -13.04 -10.21 -0.66
C MET A 87 -11.81 -9.37 -0.95
N VAL A 88 -10.76 -9.98 -1.52
CA VAL A 88 -9.52 -9.28 -1.87
C VAL A 88 -9.77 -8.21 -2.93
N GLN A 89 -10.58 -8.50 -3.96
CA GLN A 89 -10.98 -7.51 -4.96
C GLN A 89 -11.72 -6.33 -4.34
N TRP A 90 -12.68 -6.60 -3.43
CA TRP A 90 -13.41 -5.53 -2.75
C TRP A 90 -12.48 -4.65 -1.90
N THR A 91 -11.54 -5.24 -1.17
CA THR A 91 -10.53 -4.51 -0.39
C THR A 91 -9.58 -3.73 -1.31
N SER A 92 -9.20 -4.30 -2.45
CA SER A 92 -8.36 -3.67 -3.47
C SER A 92 -8.98 -2.38 -3.99
N ASP A 93 -10.25 -2.44 -4.38
CA ASP A 93 -11.00 -1.28 -4.87
C ASP A 93 -11.13 -0.19 -3.79
N PHE A 94 -11.43 -0.59 -2.55
CA PHE A 94 -11.55 0.33 -1.41
C PHE A 94 -10.24 1.07 -1.13
N VAL A 95 -9.15 0.32 -0.92
CA VAL A 95 -7.82 0.88 -0.63
C VAL A 95 -7.34 1.76 -1.80
N THR A 96 -7.59 1.33 -3.04
CA THR A 96 -7.21 2.09 -4.22
C THR A 96 -7.94 3.42 -4.29
N ALA A 97 -9.25 3.42 -4.05
CA ALA A 97 -10.06 4.63 -4.04
C ALA A 97 -9.63 5.60 -2.94
N GLU A 98 -9.41 5.09 -1.72
CA GLU A 98 -8.96 5.90 -0.58
C GLU A 98 -7.59 6.53 -0.85
N LEU A 99 -6.57 5.72 -1.16
CA LEU A 99 -5.20 6.19 -1.37
C LEU A 99 -5.07 7.15 -2.56
N ARG A 100 -5.71 6.84 -3.71
CA ARG A 100 -5.63 7.71 -4.89
C ARG A 100 -6.26 9.07 -4.66
N SER A 101 -7.35 9.14 -3.89
CA SER A 101 -8.12 10.37 -3.68
C SER A 101 -7.30 11.51 -3.09
N HIS A 102 -6.20 11.20 -2.42
CA HIS A 102 -5.36 12.19 -1.79
C HIS A 102 -4.58 13.03 -2.80
N TRP A 103 -4.20 12.55 -3.98
CA TRP A 103 -3.48 13.33 -4.98
C TRP A 103 -4.32 13.56 -6.24
N SER A 104 -4.13 14.71 -6.89
CA SER A 104 -4.77 14.97 -8.18
C SER A 104 -4.19 14.06 -9.27
N GLU A 105 -4.96 13.84 -10.33
CA GLU A 105 -4.51 13.08 -11.50
C GLU A 105 -3.20 13.63 -12.08
N ASP A 106 -3.06 14.96 -12.20
CA ASP A 106 -1.82 15.59 -12.68
C ASP A 106 -0.60 15.22 -11.84
N LEU A 107 -0.75 15.08 -10.52
CA LEU A 107 0.34 14.69 -9.63
C LEU A 107 0.70 13.21 -9.80
N TRP A 108 -0.30 12.34 -10.00
CA TRP A 108 -0.08 10.94 -10.35
C TRP A 108 0.62 10.79 -11.70
N LEU A 109 0.17 11.50 -12.72
CA LEU A 109 0.80 11.51 -14.06
C LEU A 109 2.25 12.03 -13.99
N ALA A 110 2.48 13.10 -13.25
CA ALA A 110 3.82 13.66 -13.05
C ALA A 110 4.74 12.76 -12.21
N TYR A 111 4.21 11.76 -11.51
CA TYR A 111 4.97 10.75 -10.79
C TYR A 111 5.32 9.56 -11.68
N VAL A 112 4.34 9.04 -12.41
CA VAL A 112 4.53 7.91 -13.33
C VAL A 112 5.49 8.28 -14.47
N GLY A 113 5.54 9.54 -14.89
CA GLY A 113 6.45 10.03 -15.93
C GLY A 113 7.90 10.26 -15.48
N ARG A 114 8.32 9.85 -14.28
CA ARG A 114 9.67 10.07 -13.73
C ARG A 114 10.64 8.95 -14.05
#